data_AF-A0A5A8AMI6-F1
#
_entry.id   AF-A0A5A8AMI6-F1
#
_cell.length_a   1.000
_cell.length_b   1.000
_cell.length_c   1.000
_cell.angle_alpha   90.00
_cell.angle_beta   90.00
_cell.angle_gamma   90.00
#
_symmetry.space_group_name_H-M   'P 1'
#
loop_
_entity.id
_entity.type
_entity.pdbx_description
1 polymer ?
#
loop_
_entity_poly.entity_id
_entity_poly.type
_entity_poly.pdbx_seq_one_letter_code
_entity_poly.pdbx_strand_id
1 'polypeptide(L)' 'MNDLIYKKIYEYDLKLKDFEISYSNRPLPLEDLIVSYKGRNKMAKDKTIKELTSKVLINLLLLKKKSIKYVK' A
#
# COMPACT_ATOMS: atom_id res chain seq x y z
N MET A 1 0.13 8.62 13.08
CA MET A 1 -0.64 7.65 12.25
C MET A 1 0.01 7.45 10.89
N ASN A 2 0.44 8.54 10.23
CA ASN A 2 1.22 8.51 8.99
C ASN A 2 2.49 7.63 9.08
N ASP A 3 3.28 7.75 10.16
CA ASP A 3 4.54 6.99 10.31
C ASP A 3 4.35 5.46 10.33
N LEU A 4 3.20 4.99 10.84
CA LEU A 4 2.90 3.56 10.92
C LEU A 4 2.53 2.97 9.55
N ILE A 5 1.96 3.80 8.68
CA ILE A 5 1.65 3.44 7.28
C ILE A 5 2.95 3.40 6.49
N TYR A 6 3.78 4.44 6.61
CA TYR A 6 5.09 4.48 5.96
C TYR A 6 5.97 3.31 6.39
N LYS A 7 6.03 3.00 7.69
CA LYS A 7 6.81 1.87 8.20
C LYS A 7 6.32 0.52 7.66
N LYS A 8 5.01 0.28 7.65
CA LYS A 8 4.46 -0.97 7.08
C LYS A 8 4.71 -1.06 5.58
N ILE A 9 4.49 0.01 4.83
CA ILE A 9 4.76 0.02 3.38
C ILE A 9 6.23 -0.29 3.14
N TYR A 10 7.16 0.37 3.84
CA TYR A 10 8.60 0.15 3.70
C TYR A 10 9.02 -1.31 4.00
N GLU A 11 8.45 -1.92 5.05
CA GLU A 11 8.67 -3.34 5.38
C GLU A 11 8.20 -4.31 4.27
N TYR A 12 7.15 -3.95 3.54
CA TYR A 12 6.68 -4.72 2.38
C TYR A 12 7.41 -4.36 1.09
N ASP A 13 7.83 -3.11 0.92
CA ASP A 13 8.49 -2.58 -0.29
C ASP A 13 9.86 -3.23 -0.49
N LEU A 14 10.66 -3.34 0.58
CA LEU A 14 11.93 -4.08 0.54
C LEU A 14 11.77 -5.56 0.16
N LYS A 15 10.59 -6.15 0.42
CA LYS A 15 10.25 -7.52 0.01
C LYS A 15 9.71 -7.60 -1.41
N LEU A 16 9.30 -6.47 -1.98
CA LEU A 16 8.79 -6.29 -3.32
C LEU A 16 9.85 -5.62 -4.21
N LYS A 17 11.12 -6.07 -4.09
CA LYS A 17 12.34 -5.47 -4.69
C LYS A 17 12.23 -4.98 -6.15
N ASP A 18 11.29 -5.51 -6.93
CA ASP A 18 11.09 -5.16 -8.35
C ASP A 18 9.94 -4.17 -8.61
N PHE A 19 9.19 -3.78 -7.59
CA PHE A 19 8.08 -2.85 -7.71
C PHE A 19 8.54 -1.46 -7.27
N GLU A 20 9.24 -0.72 -8.14
CA GLU A 20 9.60 0.70 -7.88
C GLU A 20 8.37 1.49 -7.45
N ILE A 21 8.20 1.73 -6.15
CA ILE A 21 7.39 2.84 -5.68
C ILE A 21 8.26 4.05 -5.97
N SER A 22 7.83 4.89 -6.92
CA SER A 22 8.42 6.20 -7.14
C SER A 22 8.50 6.92 -5.78
N TYR A 23 9.70 6.92 -5.19
CA TYR A 23 10.05 7.67 -3.99
C TYR A 23 10.07 9.16 -4.35
N SER A 24 8.90 9.74 -4.59
CA SER A 24 8.76 11.15 -4.26
C SER A 24 8.84 11.18 -2.73
N ASN A 25 9.82 11.88 -2.15
CA ASN A 25 9.94 12.14 -0.70
C ASN A 25 8.74 12.93 -0.11
N ARG A 26 7.57 12.84 -0.74
CA ARG A 26 6.34 13.50 -0.36
C ARG A 26 5.38 12.46 0.18
N PRO A 27 4.68 12.78 1.27
CA PRO A 27 3.65 11.91 1.75
C PRO A 27 2.56 11.72 0.69
N LEU A 28 2.29 10.47 0.30
CA LEU A 28 1.21 10.16 -0.62
C LEU A 28 -0.12 10.03 0.15
N PRO A 29 -1.21 10.62 -0.35
CA PRO A 29 -2.55 10.37 0.17
C PRO A 29 -2.87 8.88 0.21
N LEU A 30 -3.64 8.44 1.22
CA LEU A 30 -4.03 7.04 1.39
C LEU A 30 -4.79 6.52 0.15
N GLU A 31 -5.65 7.34 -0.43
CA GLU A 31 -6.39 7.09 -1.65
C GLU A 31 -5.48 6.78 -2.84
N ASP A 32 -4.42 7.56 -3.01
CA ASP A 32 -3.46 7.38 -4.11
C ASP A 32 -2.64 6.09 -3.91
N LEU A 33 -2.28 5.77 -2.66
CA LEU A 33 -1.65 4.49 -2.32
C LEU A 33 -2.57 3.31 -2.64
N ILE A 34 -3.87 3.40 -2.33
CA ILE A 34 -4.85 2.36 -2.66
C ILE A 34 -4.94 2.16 -4.17
N VAL A 35 -5.03 3.25 -4.95
CA VAL A 35 -5.08 3.18 -6.43
C VAL A 35 -3.80 2.56 -6.98
N SER A 36 -2.64 2.96 -6.47
CA SER A 36 -1.34 2.40 -6.88
C SER A 36 -1.30 0.88 -6.64
N TYR A 37 -1.61 0.42 -5.42
CA TYR A 37 -1.57 -1.01 -5.10
C TYR A 37 -2.64 -1.85 -5.83
N LYS A 38 -3.79 -1.27 -6.18
CA LYS A 38 -4.74 -1.92 -7.11
C LYS A 38 -4.11 -2.15 -8.49
N GLY A 39 -3.44 -1.14 -9.04
CA GLY A 39 -2.72 -1.25 -10.31
C GLY A 39 -1.63 -2.33 -10.24
N ARG A 40 -0.79 -2.28 -9.20
CA ARG A 40 0.29 -3.24 -8.97
C ARG A 40 -0.21 -4.68 -8.84
N ASN A 41 -1.27 -4.90 -8.07
CA ASN A 41 -1.87 -6.23 -7.92
C ASN A 41 -2.41 -6.78 -9.26
N LYS A 42 -2.96 -5.90 -10.11
CA LYS A 42 -3.45 -6.26 -11.44
C LYS A 42 -2.31 -6.59 -12.41
N MET A 43 -1.18 -5.91 -12.29
CA MET A 43 0.01 -6.11 -13.15
C MET A 43 0.93 -7.23 -12.67
N ALA A 44 0.81 -7.68 -11.42
CA ALA A 44 1.60 -8.75 -10.86
C ALA A 44 1.35 -10.08 -11.60
N LYS A 45 2.37 -10.53 -12.36
CA LYS A 45 2.38 -11.82 -13.03
C LYS A 45 2.82 -12.95 -12.10
N ASP A 46 3.70 -12.64 -11.16
CA ASP A 46 4.15 -13.58 -10.14
C ASP A 46 3.10 -13.74 -9.02
N LYS A 47 2.84 -14.99 -8.62
CA LYS A 47 1.81 -15.33 -7.64
C LYS A 47 2.15 -14.79 -6.24
N THR A 48 3.41 -14.88 -5.84
CA THR A 48 3.88 -14.39 -4.54
C THR A 48 3.76 -12.88 -4.46
N ILE A 49 4.16 -12.17 -5.53
CA ILE A 49 4.01 -10.71 -5.62
C ILE A 49 2.52 -10.32 -5.62
N LYS A 50 1.66 -11.09 -6.29
CA LYS A 50 0.21 -10.85 -6.29
C LYS A 50 -0.39 -11.02 -4.89
N GLU A 51 0.03 -12.03 -4.14
CA GLU A 51 -0.40 -12.22 -2.75
C GLU A 51 0.08 -11.09 -1.83
N LEU A 52 1.34 -10.66 -1.98
CA LEU A 52 1.92 -9.57 -1.19
C LEU A 52 1.23 -8.24 -1.45
N THR A 53 1.07 -7.87 -2.73
CA THR A 53 0.37 -6.62 -3.13
C THR A 53 -1.09 -6.64 -2.68
N SER A 54 -1.76 -7.80 -2.71
CA SER A 54 -3.13 -7.95 -2.20
C SER A 54 -3.20 -7.73 -0.68
N LYS A 55 -2.27 -8.30 0.10
CA LYS A 55 -2.19 -8.08 1.55
C LYS A 55 -1.99 -6.61 1.89
N VAL A 56 -1.13 -5.90 1.16
CA VAL A 56 -0.94 -4.46 1.37
C VAL A 56 -2.22 -3.69 1.03
N LEU A 57 -2.85 -3.98 -0.10
CA LEU A 57 -4.11 -3.34 -0.50
C LEU A 57 -5.21 -3.53 0.56
N ILE A 58 -5.39 -4.75 1.09
CA ILE A 58 -6.35 -5.04 2.15
C ILE A 58 -6.05 -4.20 3.40
N ASN A 59 -4.80 -4.11 3.81
CA ASN A 59 -4.39 -3.29 4.96
C ASN A 59 -4.72 -1.80 4.76
N LEU A 60 -4.46 -1.26 3.57
CA LEU A 60 -4.80 0.14 3.24
C LEU A 60 -6.31 0.39 3.28
N LEU A 61 -7.12 -0.53 2.76
CA LEU A 61 -8.59 -0.44 2.80
C LEU A 61 -9.13 -0.51 4.23
N LEU A 62 -8.57 -1.38 5.08
CA LEU A 62 -8.93 -1.45 6.50
C LEU A 62 -8.60 -0.15 7.23
N LEU A 63 -7.46 0.48 6.92
CA LEU A 63 -7.09 1.78 7.47
C LEU A 63 -8.06 2.89 7.04
N LYS A 64 -8.44 2.93 5.76
CA LYS A 64 -9.45 3.88 5.26
C LYS A 64 -10.77 3.73 6.02
N LYS A 65 -11.24 2.49 6.21
CA LYS A 65 -12.47 2.21 6.96
C LYS A 65 -12.36 2.65 8.43
N LYS A 66 -11.22 2.44 9.07
CA LYS A 66 -10.98 2.92 10.44
C LYS A 66 -10.96 4.45 10.49
N SER A 67 -10.26 5.11 9.57
CA SER A 67 -10.22 6.58 9.50
C SER A 67 -11.61 7.20 9.41
N ILE A 68 -12.50 6.63 8.59
CA ILE A 68 -13.89 7.08 8.48
C ILE A 68 -14.67 6.89 9.80
N LYS A 69 -14.38 5.82 10.55
CA LYS A 69 -15.03 5.54 11.83
C LYS A 69 -14.61 6.52 12.94
N TYR A 70 -13.42 7.10 12.89
CA TYR A 70 -12.93 8.06 13.88
C TYR A 70 -13.27 9.52 13.58
N VAL A 71 -13.80 9.81 12.38
CA VAL A 71 -14.24 11.17 11.97
C VAL A 71 -15.74 11.36 12.19
N LYS A 72 -16.50 10.29 12.43
CA LYS A 72 -17.91 10.34 12.88
C LYS A 72 -17.98 10.43 14.40
#